data_AF-A0A0N8HAS3-F1
#
_entry.id   AF-A0A0N8HAS3-F1
#
_cell.length_a   1.000
_cell.length_b   1.000
_cell.length_c   1.000
_cell.angle_alpha   90.00
_cell.angle_beta   90.00
_cell.angle_gamma   90.00
#
_symmetry.space_group_name_H-M   'P 1'
#
loop_
_entity.id
_entity.type
_entity.pdbx_description
1 polymer ?
#
loop_
_entity_poly.entity_id
_entity_poly.type
_entity_poly.pdbx_seq_one_letter_code
_entity_poly.pdbx_strand_id
1 'polypeptide(L)'
;MSAGERWMLAYEYEPGRSCVPVGLSVEVGRTLVVGREGELRLGVEVLNRGISRKAIEVTAAEDGWDINVLNLNGAMLHPWGQAPQRITGRQFLRWPRLAIRLLGGAKRQGPDTSDPAHHWLLLEADTATVTTQGPRAQPPTTTWTVSPEPPLPLSGPQEEAVRLVFNELLQWPPRLPAQPMQLDAAARRLGIGESAVRERLRHVHERAVRLGLHRRVGLTNPDYLYVLVQAGYLAPPAFAAYRRPPAWLR
;
A
#
# COMPACT_ATOMS: atom_id res chain seq x y z
N MET A 1 -11.68 -25.44 -0.39
CA MET A 1 -11.24 -24.06 -0.69
C MET A 1 -11.39 -23.27 0.59
N SER A 2 -10.30 -22.83 1.24
CA SER A 2 -10.45 -22.01 2.44
C SER A 2 -11.07 -20.68 2.01
N ALA A 3 -12.18 -20.27 2.63
CA ALA A 3 -12.72 -18.94 2.42
C ALA A 3 -11.61 -17.94 2.77
N GLY A 4 -11.14 -17.17 1.78
CA GLY A 4 -10.07 -16.21 2.00
C GLY A 4 -10.51 -15.15 2.99
N GLU A 5 -9.67 -14.87 3.98
CA GLU A 5 -10.03 -13.97 5.05
C GLU A 5 -10.02 -12.50 4.60
N ARG A 6 -10.74 -11.67 5.34
CA ARG A 6 -10.72 -10.21 5.23
C ARG A 6 -10.34 -9.67 6.58
N TRP A 7 -9.17 -9.05 6.65
CA TRP A 7 -8.64 -8.52 7.90
C TRP A 7 -8.55 -7.00 7.85
N MET A 8 -8.98 -6.36 8.92
CA MET A 8 -8.87 -4.91 9.11
C MET A 8 -8.03 -4.63 10.36
N LEU A 9 -7.08 -3.69 10.27
CA LEU A 9 -6.31 -3.17 11.40
C LEU A 9 -6.35 -1.65 11.40
N ALA A 10 -6.83 -1.04 12.48
CA ALA A 10 -6.81 0.40 12.67
C ALA A 10 -5.80 0.79 13.76
N TYR A 11 -5.04 1.86 13.52
CA TYR A 11 -4.08 2.37 14.50
C TYR A 11 -3.74 3.84 14.29
N GLU A 12 -3.27 4.45 15.36
CA GLU A 12 -2.69 5.79 15.40
C GLU A 12 -1.18 5.63 15.58
N TYR A 13 -0.40 6.33 14.76
CA TYR A 13 1.05 6.37 14.89
C TYR A 13 1.49 7.79 15.20
N GLU A 14 2.12 7.99 16.35
CA GLU A 14 2.71 9.26 16.76
C GLU A 14 4.13 8.98 17.29
N PRO A 15 5.16 9.71 16.84
CA PRO A 15 6.51 9.52 17.36
C PRO A 15 6.56 9.66 18.88
N GLY A 16 7.03 8.61 19.58
CA GLY A 16 7.13 8.62 21.04
C GLY A 16 5.86 8.21 21.80
N ARG A 17 4.74 7.93 21.10
CA ARG A 17 3.51 7.42 21.70
C ARG A 17 3.13 6.08 21.09
N SER A 18 3.05 5.05 21.94
CA SER A 18 2.51 3.76 21.54
C SER A 18 0.99 3.78 21.68
N CYS A 19 0.29 3.49 20.58
CA CYS A 19 -1.15 3.26 20.61
C CYS A 19 -1.41 1.78 20.31
N VAL A 20 -2.23 1.12 21.13
CA VAL A 20 -2.61 -0.27 20.89
C VAL A 20 -3.46 -0.32 19.62
N PRO A 21 -2.98 -0.97 18.56
CA PRO A 21 -3.73 -1.11 17.32
C PRO A 21 -4.87 -2.12 17.52
N VAL A 22 -5.99 -1.89 16.84
CA VAL A 22 -7.19 -2.73 16.94
C VAL A 22 -7.40 -3.43 15.62
N GLY A 23 -7.44 -4.77 15.65
CA GLY A 23 -7.59 -5.60 14.46
C GLY A 23 -8.69 -6.63 14.60
N LEU A 24 -9.38 -6.91 13.50
CA LEU A 24 -10.41 -7.94 13.44
C LEU A 24 -10.54 -8.57 12.05
N SER A 25 -11.05 -9.80 12.05
CA SER A 25 -11.57 -10.47 10.87
C SER A 25 -12.97 -9.96 10.55
N VAL A 26 -13.28 -9.80 9.27
CA VAL A 26 -14.53 -9.22 8.78
C VAL A 26 -15.18 -10.21 7.82
N GLU A 27 -16.43 -10.57 8.08
CA GLU A 27 -17.17 -11.44 7.18
C GLU A 27 -17.45 -10.73 5.85
N VAL A 28 -17.39 -11.47 4.75
CA VAL A 28 -17.76 -10.94 3.43
C VAL A 28 -19.21 -10.44 3.46
N GLY A 29 -19.44 -9.25 2.92
CA GLY A 29 -20.71 -8.53 2.95
C GLY A 29 -20.88 -7.62 4.17
N ARG A 30 -20.07 -7.76 5.22
CA ARG A 30 -20.15 -6.90 6.40
C ARG A 30 -19.50 -5.54 6.14
N THR A 31 -20.21 -4.48 6.51
CA THR A 31 -19.71 -3.10 6.56
C THR A 31 -19.27 -2.74 7.97
N LEU A 32 -18.14 -2.07 8.11
CA LEU A 32 -17.66 -1.48 9.36
C LEU A 32 -17.48 0.03 9.18
N VAL A 33 -17.95 0.78 10.17
CA VAL A 33 -17.69 2.22 10.26
C VAL A 33 -16.43 2.44 11.11
N VAL A 34 -15.44 3.12 10.54
CA VAL A 34 -14.17 3.45 11.20
C VAL A 34 -14.07 4.95 11.43
N GLY A 35 -13.61 5.37 12.61
CA GLY A 35 -13.48 6.79 12.96
C GLY A 35 -13.21 7.01 14.45
N ARG A 36 -13.48 8.22 14.94
CA ARG A 36 -13.37 8.52 16.39
C ARG A 36 -14.47 7.84 17.22
N GLU A 37 -15.66 7.65 16.63
CA GLU A 37 -16.84 7.08 17.27
C GLU A 37 -17.40 5.87 16.48
N GLY A 38 -16.64 5.34 15.53
CA GLY A 38 -17.02 4.16 14.75
C GLY A 38 -16.98 2.86 15.55
N GLU A 39 -17.47 1.77 14.94
CA GLU A 39 -17.31 0.40 15.46
C GLU A 39 -15.83 0.06 15.64
N LEU A 40 -15.00 0.46 14.68
CA LEU A 40 -13.54 0.36 14.78
C LEU A 40 -12.95 1.75 15.03
N ARG A 41 -12.33 1.93 16.19
CA ARG A 41 -11.66 3.18 16.53
C ARG A 41 -10.27 3.23 15.91
N LEU A 42 -9.89 4.39 15.39
CA LEU A 42 -8.55 4.63 14.81
C LEU A 42 -7.45 4.73 15.87
N GLY A 43 -7.81 4.87 17.14
CA GLY A 43 -6.91 4.99 18.29
C GLY A 43 -7.72 5.03 19.58
N VAL A 44 -7.03 4.97 20.72
CA VAL A 44 -7.68 5.00 22.04
C VAL A 44 -8.39 6.34 22.27
N GLU A 45 -7.72 7.44 21.94
CA GLU A 45 -8.26 8.81 21.97
C GLU A 45 -7.75 9.60 20.76
N VAL A 46 -8.54 9.65 19.70
CA VAL A 46 -8.22 10.47 18.52
C VAL A 46 -8.52 11.94 18.85
N LEU A 47 -7.49 12.67 19.30
CA LEU A 47 -7.59 14.09 19.66
C LEU A 47 -7.69 15.00 18.43
N ASN A 48 -7.30 14.51 17.26
CA ASN A 48 -7.37 15.24 16.00
C ASN A 48 -8.83 15.51 15.59
N ARG A 49 -9.30 16.74 15.83
CA ARG A 49 -10.64 17.21 15.42
C ARG A 49 -10.82 17.31 13.91
N GLY A 50 -9.73 17.27 13.15
CA GLY A 50 -9.72 17.17 11.69
C GLY A 50 -10.12 15.79 11.17
N ILE A 51 -10.23 14.78 12.03
CA ILE A 51 -10.77 13.47 11.69
C ILE A 51 -12.25 13.41 12.06
N SER A 52 -13.09 13.11 11.07
CA SER A 52 -14.53 12.93 11.27
C SER A 52 -14.82 11.81 12.30
N ARG A 53 -15.93 11.95 13.03
CA ARG A 53 -16.39 10.92 14.00
C ARG A 53 -16.62 9.57 13.33
N LYS A 54 -17.23 9.60 12.14
CA LYS A 54 -17.31 8.51 11.16
C LYS A 54 -16.48 8.95 9.96
N ALA A 55 -15.30 8.37 9.79
CA ALA A 55 -14.32 8.84 8.82
C ALA A 55 -14.34 8.01 7.53
N ILE A 56 -14.64 6.71 7.64
CA ILE A 56 -14.67 5.81 6.50
C ILE A 56 -15.59 4.63 6.80
N GLU A 57 -16.32 4.17 5.80
CA GLU A 57 -17.06 2.90 5.84
C GLU A 57 -16.33 1.93 4.93
N VAL A 58 -16.13 0.70 5.40
CA VAL A 58 -15.45 -0.34 4.65
C VAL A 58 -16.29 -1.59 4.65
N THR A 59 -16.62 -2.09 3.47
CA THR A 59 -17.33 -3.35 3.28
C THR A 59 -16.38 -4.38 2.71
N ALA A 60 -16.29 -5.51 3.40
CA ALA A 60 -15.55 -6.67 2.93
C ALA A 60 -16.27 -7.28 1.71
N ALA A 61 -15.62 -7.35 0.56
CA ALA A 61 -16.16 -7.97 -0.65
C ALA A 61 -15.39 -9.24 -1.05
N GLU A 62 -15.97 -10.07 -1.91
CA GLU A 62 -15.41 -11.38 -2.32
C GLU A 62 -14.04 -11.28 -3.00
N ASP A 63 -13.75 -10.19 -3.70
CA ASP A 63 -12.54 -9.97 -4.49
C ASP A 63 -11.82 -8.64 -4.15
N GLY A 64 -12.23 -7.98 -3.06
CA GLY A 64 -11.63 -6.71 -2.66
C GLY A 64 -12.38 -6.02 -1.53
N TRP A 65 -12.48 -4.69 -1.63
CA TRP A 65 -13.05 -3.81 -0.62
C TRP A 65 -13.90 -2.72 -1.28
N ASP A 66 -15.13 -2.53 -0.79
CA ASP A 66 -15.92 -1.33 -1.09
C ASP A 66 -15.70 -0.31 0.03
N ILE A 67 -15.25 0.88 -0.34
CA ILE A 67 -14.79 1.90 0.60
C ILE A 67 -15.55 3.19 0.34
N ASN A 68 -16.12 3.77 1.38
CA ASN A 68 -16.75 5.08 1.35
C ASN A 68 -16.05 6.03 2.31
N VAL A 69 -15.26 6.97 1.77
CA VAL A 69 -14.53 7.97 2.56
C VAL A 69 -15.47 9.11 2.92
N LEU A 70 -15.85 9.17 4.20
CA LEU A 70 -16.71 10.20 4.80
C LEU A 70 -15.93 11.35 5.44
N ASN A 71 -14.62 11.19 5.60
CA ASN A 71 -13.76 12.21 6.18
C ASN A 71 -13.70 13.45 5.28
N LEU A 72 -14.05 14.62 5.81
CA LEU A 72 -14.16 15.86 5.03
C LEU A 72 -12.83 16.28 4.38
N ASN A 73 -11.71 15.93 4.99
CA ASN A 73 -10.37 16.24 4.48
C ASN A 73 -9.87 15.19 3.47
N GLY A 74 -10.64 14.13 3.25
CA GLY A 74 -10.30 12.98 2.41
C GLY A 74 -9.34 12.00 3.10
N ALA A 75 -8.80 11.08 2.30
CA ALA A 75 -7.80 10.11 2.73
C ALA A 75 -6.71 9.93 1.68
N MET A 76 -5.56 9.39 2.08
CA MET A 76 -4.53 8.90 1.20
C MET A 76 -4.56 7.37 1.18
N LEU A 77 -4.76 6.79 0.01
CA LEU A 77 -4.68 5.35 -0.22
C LEU A 77 -3.25 4.99 -0.60
N HIS A 78 -2.72 3.95 0.05
CA HIS A 78 -1.40 3.37 -0.14
C HIS A 78 -1.58 1.88 -0.47
N PRO A 79 -1.85 1.55 -1.74
CA PRO A 79 -1.88 0.16 -2.20
C PRO A 79 -0.46 -0.41 -2.15
N TRP A 80 -0.31 -1.64 -1.69
CA TRP A 80 1.03 -2.26 -1.59
C TRP A 80 1.73 -2.27 -2.95
N GLY A 81 2.98 -1.79 -2.95
CA GLY A 81 3.81 -1.75 -4.15
C GLY A 81 3.28 -0.82 -5.25
N GLN A 82 2.49 0.21 -4.90
CA GLN A 82 1.95 1.22 -5.83
C GLN A 82 2.17 2.63 -5.29
N ALA A 83 2.09 3.62 -6.18
CA ALA A 83 2.11 5.03 -5.79
C ALA A 83 0.91 5.38 -4.89
N PRO A 84 1.08 6.19 -3.83
CA PRO A 84 -0.03 6.70 -3.04
C PRO A 84 -0.97 7.58 -3.88
N GLN A 85 -2.27 7.50 -3.61
CA GLN A 85 -3.28 8.31 -4.28
C GLN A 85 -4.30 8.88 -3.30
N ARG A 86 -4.70 10.13 -3.51
CA ARG A 86 -5.78 10.75 -2.72
C ARG A 86 -7.11 10.16 -3.14
N ILE A 87 -7.96 9.85 -2.16
CA ILE A 87 -9.28 9.24 -2.38
C ILE A 87 -10.36 9.98 -1.57
N THR A 88 -11.59 9.98 -2.12
CA THR A 88 -12.78 10.61 -1.54
C THR A 88 -14.03 9.88 -2.01
N GLY A 89 -15.10 9.90 -1.21
CA GLY A 89 -16.36 9.26 -1.59
C GLY A 89 -16.25 7.74 -1.71
N ARG A 90 -17.15 7.14 -2.49
CA ARG A 90 -17.27 5.68 -2.62
C ARG A 90 -16.47 5.14 -3.80
N GLN A 91 -15.73 4.05 -3.57
CA GLN A 91 -14.94 3.35 -4.58
C GLN A 91 -14.75 1.88 -4.23
N PHE A 92 -14.70 1.04 -5.25
CA PHE A 92 -14.37 -0.38 -5.13
C PHE A 92 -12.90 -0.63 -5.47
N LEU A 93 -12.19 -1.38 -4.63
CA LEU A 93 -10.76 -1.63 -4.75
C LEU A 93 -10.44 -3.12 -4.70
N ARG A 94 -9.91 -3.62 -5.83
CA ARG A 94 -9.39 -4.98 -5.97
C ARG A 94 -7.88 -4.96 -5.79
N TRP A 95 -7.43 -5.17 -4.56
CA TRP A 95 -6.01 -5.26 -4.26
C TRP A 95 -5.79 -6.05 -2.95
N PRO A 96 -4.75 -6.89 -2.85
CA PRO A 96 -4.52 -7.71 -1.67
C PRO A 96 -4.28 -6.91 -0.39
N ARG A 97 -3.70 -5.71 -0.52
CA ARG A 97 -3.23 -4.89 0.61
C ARG A 97 -3.39 -3.40 0.40
N LEU A 98 -4.27 -2.78 1.17
CA LEU A 98 -4.60 -1.37 1.06
C LEU A 98 -4.44 -0.68 2.41
N ALA A 99 -3.52 0.28 2.50
CA ALA A 99 -3.37 1.10 3.69
C ALA A 99 -3.99 2.46 3.42
N ILE A 100 -4.80 2.95 4.33
CA ILE A 100 -5.55 4.20 4.19
C ILE A 100 -5.14 5.10 5.34
N ARG A 101 -4.55 6.25 5.00
CA ARG A 101 -4.23 7.31 5.96
C ARG A 101 -5.30 8.38 5.88
N LEU A 102 -6.04 8.58 6.97
CA LEU A 102 -7.02 9.66 7.05
C LEU A 102 -6.31 11.00 7.25
N LEU A 103 -6.75 12.02 6.52
CA LEU A 103 -6.12 13.34 6.55
C LEU A 103 -6.77 14.21 7.63
N GLY A 104 -5.96 14.80 8.50
CA GLY A 104 -6.38 15.90 9.38
C GLY A 104 -6.51 17.21 8.60
N GLY A 105 -7.43 18.08 9.02
CA GLY A 105 -7.68 19.35 8.33
C GLY A 105 -6.52 20.34 8.49
N ALA A 106 -6.04 20.90 7.38
CA ALA A 106 -4.93 21.85 7.35
C ALA A 106 -5.32 23.31 7.68
N LYS A 107 -6.60 23.62 7.94
CA LYS A 107 -7.10 25.01 8.00
C LYS A 107 -6.67 25.83 9.24
N ARG A 108 -5.85 25.29 10.13
CA ARG A 108 -5.20 26.04 11.23
C ARG A 108 -3.74 25.61 11.40
N GLN A 109 -2.95 25.68 10.34
CA GLN A 109 -1.49 25.60 10.47
C GLN A 109 -0.94 26.98 10.84
N GLY A 110 -1.07 27.34 12.12
CA GLY A 110 -0.15 28.28 12.76
C GLY A 110 1.15 27.54 13.12
N PRO A 111 2.24 28.24 13.42
CA PRO A 111 3.57 27.65 13.63
C PRO A 111 3.70 26.65 14.80
N ASP A 112 2.61 26.35 15.52
CA ASP A 112 2.63 25.61 16.80
C ASP A 112 1.61 24.45 16.90
N THR A 113 1.05 23.96 15.78
CA THR A 113 0.16 22.76 15.79
C THR A 113 0.42 21.85 14.59
N SER A 114 1.64 21.34 14.49
CA SER A 114 1.96 20.14 13.71
C SER A 114 1.42 18.93 14.47
N ASP A 115 0.23 18.43 14.12
CA ASP A 115 -0.19 17.10 14.58
C ASP A 115 0.70 16.06 13.87
N PRO A 116 1.64 15.40 14.58
CA PRO A 116 2.52 14.42 13.97
C PRO A 116 1.82 13.06 13.81
N ALA A 117 0.61 12.89 14.34
CA ALA A 117 -0.08 11.62 14.33
C ALA A 117 -0.57 11.24 12.93
N HIS A 118 -0.47 9.95 12.62
CA HIS A 118 -1.02 9.35 11.41
C HIS A 118 -2.09 8.32 11.80
N HIS A 119 -3.31 8.54 11.33
CA HIS A 119 -4.42 7.62 11.55
C HIS A 119 -4.54 6.68 10.36
N TRP A 120 -4.25 5.41 10.61
CA TRP A 120 -4.16 4.37 9.60
C TRP A 120 -5.27 3.35 9.72
N LEU A 121 -5.70 2.87 8.57
CA LEU A 121 -6.52 1.68 8.41
C LEU A 121 -5.86 0.77 7.38
N LEU A 122 -5.52 -0.44 7.77
CA LEU A 122 -4.97 -1.47 6.90
C LEU A 122 -6.05 -2.49 6.57
N LEU A 123 -6.12 -2.84 5.30
CA LEU A 123 -7.06 -3.81 4.76
C LEU A 123 -6.28 -4.91 4.05
N GLU A 124 -6.50 -6.16 4.46
CA GLU A 124 -5.86 -7.34 3.86
C GLU A 124 -6.93 -8.31 3.35
N ALA A 125 -6.82 -8.70 2.08
CA ALA A 125 -7.73 -9.63 1.43
C ALA A 125 -6.95 -10.81 0.84
N ASP A 126 -7.06 -11.98 1.48
CA ASP A 126 -6.25 -13.17 1.13
C ASP A 126 -6.53 -13.71 -0.27
N THR A 127 -7.75 -13.51 -0.76
CA THR A 127 -8.17 -13.96 -2.10
C THR A 127 -8.02 -12.90 -3.19
N ALA A 128 -7.73 -11.64 -2.82
CA ALA A 128 -7.55 -10.61 -3.83
C ALA A 128 -6.19 -10.76 -4.50
N THR A 129 -6.18 -10.80 -5.83
CA THR A 129 -4.95 -10.90 -6.62
C THR A 129 -4.48 -9.52 -7.05
N VAL A 130 -3.17 -9.39 -7.28
CA VAL A 130 -2.64 -8.20 -7.95
C VAL A 130 -3.12 -8.22 -9.40
N THR A 131 -3.67 -7.10 -9.86
CA THR A 131 -4.18 -6.97 -11.23
C THR A 131 -3.29 -6.01 -12.03
N THR A 132 -3.19 -6.28 -13.34
CA THR A 132 -2.48 -5.39 -14.29
C THR A 132 -3.12 -4.01 -14.41
N GLN A 133 -4.36 -3.85 -13.93
CA GLN A 133 -5.10 -2.59 -13.93
C GLN A 133 -4.81 -1.74 -12.69
N GLY A 134 -3.98 -2.24 -11.77
CA GLY A 134 -3.71 -1.57 -10.51
C GLY A 134 -4.91 -1.64 -9.54
N PRO A 135 -4.89 -0.82 -8.48
CA PRO A 135 -5.88 -0.83 -7.41
C PRO A 135 -7.12 0.02 -7.75
N ARG A 136 -7.46 0.21 -9.02
CA ARG A 136 -8.60 1.03 -9.46
C ARG A 136 -9.68 0.18 -10.13
N ALA A 137 -10.93 0.63 -9.99
CA ALA A 137 -12.07 0.03 -10.67
C ALA A 137 -12.01 0.24 -12.19
N GLN A 138 -12.42 -0.79 -12.94
CA GLN A 138 -12.72 -0.68 -14.37
C GLN A 138 -13.97 0.19 -14.58
N PRO A 139 -13.99 1.12 -15.56
CA PRO A 139 -15.20 1.33 -16.33
C PRO A 139 -15.43 0.08 -17.19
N PRO A 140 -16.69 -0.35 -17.40
CA PRO A 140 -16.96 -1.52 -18.25
C PRO A 140 -16.50 -1.20 -19.68
N THR A 141 -15.40 -1.81 -20.12
CA THR A 141 -14.92 -1.73 -21.50
C THR A 141 -14.94 -3.12 -22.11
N THR A 142 -15.57 -3.23 -23.28
CA THR A 142 -15.72 -4.47 -24.07
C THR A 142 -14.55 -4.72 -25.01
N THR A 143 -13.45 -3.97 -24.88
CA THR A 143 -12.33 -4.02 -25.80
C THR A 143 -11.31 -5.06 -25.36
N TRP A 144 -11.21 -6.15 -26.13
CA TRP A 144 -10.15 -7.14 -25.98
C TRP A 144 -8.85 -6.58 -26.57
N THR A 145 -7.89 -6.25 -25.71
CA THR A 145 -6.53 -5.93 -26.14
C THR A 145 -5.72 -7.23 -26.14
N VAL A 146 -5.23 -7.65 -27.30
CA VAL A 146 -4.26 -8.75 -27.41
C VAL A 146 -2.95 -8.27 -26.78
N SER A 147 -2.66 -8.76 -25.57
CA SER A 147 -1.37 -8.50 -24.93
C SER A 147 -0.32 -9.43 -25.54
N PRO A 148 0.87 -8.90 -25.91
CA PRO A 148 1.99 -9.76 -26.30
C PRO A 148 2.37 -10.69 -25.14
N GLU A 149 3.05 -11.81 -25.47
CA GLU A 149 3.50 -12.76 -24.47
C GLU A 149 4.30 -12.04 -23.36
N PRO A 150 3.93 -12.24 -22.07
CA PRO A 150 4.58 -11.54 -20.98
C PRO A 150 6.07 -11.89 -20.94
N PRO A 151 6.96 -10.91 -20.66
CA PRO A 151 8.38 -11.18 -20.48
C PRO A 151 8.65 -12.30 -19.46
N LEU A 152 9.77 -13.01 -19.61
CA LEU A 152 10.21 -14.00 -18.61
C LEU A 152 10.24 -13.43 -17.19
N PRO A 153 9.98 -14.25 -16.14
CA PRO A 153 10.08 -13.83 -14.74
C PRO A 153 11.43 -13.19 -14.38
N LEU A 154 11.45 -12.46 -13.26
CA LEU A 154 12.70 -11.97 -12.67
C LEU A 154 13.56 -13.18 -12.27
N SER A 155 14.86 -13.12 -12.53
CA SER A 155 15.78 -14.08 -11.91
C SER A 155 15.90 -13.79 -10.41
N GLY A 156 16.27 -14.78 -9.60
CA GLY A 156 16.48 -14.60 -8.16
C GLY A 156 17.37 -13.38 -7.83
N PRO A 157 18.54 -13.22 -8.47
CA PRO A 157 19.40 -12.04 -8.25
C PRO A 157 18.77 -10.70 -8.67
N GLN A 158 17.90 -10.70 -9.70
CA GLN A 158 17.18 -9.50 -10.12
C GLN A 158 16.11 -9.12 -9.11
N GLU A 159 15.30 -10.09 -8.68
CA GLU A 159 14.27 -9.88 -7.67
C GLU A 159 14.87 -9.42 -6.33
N GLU A 160 15.96 -10.05 -5.90
CA GLU A 160 16.70 -9.68 -4.68
C GLU A 160 17.17 -8.21 -4.74
N ALA A 161 17.78 -7.78 -5.84
CA ALA A 161 18.25 -6.41 -6.01
C ALA A 161 17.10 -5.39 -5.96
N VAL A 162 15.98 -5.68 -6.64
CA VAL A 162 14.80 -4.81 -6.66
C VAL A 162 14.16 -4.72 -5.28
N ARG A 163 13.97 -5.86 -4.61
CA ARG A 163 13.39 -5.91 -3.27
C ARG A 163 14.25 -5.19 -2.25
N LEU A 164 15.57 -5.27 -2.37
CA LEU A 164 16.48 -4.58 -1.47
C LEU A 164 16.45 -3.05 -1.70
N VAL A 165 16.56 -2.62 -2.95
CA VAL A 165 16.56 -1.19 -3.29
C VAL A 165 15.24 -0.53 -2.93
N PHE A 166 14.12 -1.19 -3.18
CA PHE A 166 12.79 -0.65 -2.88
C PHE A 166 12.18 -1.21 -1.60
N ASN A 167 13.01 -1.71 -0.67
CA ASN A 167 12.54 -2.37 0.54
C ASN A 167 11.53 -1.52 1.32
N GLU A 168 11.79 -0.22 1.49
CA GLU A 168 10.87 0.67 2.22
C GLU A 168 9.52 0.85 1.50
N LEU A 169 9.52 0.84 0.17
CA LEU A 169 8.31 0.98 -0.65
C LEU A 169 7.51 -0.32 -0.74
N LEU A 170 8.15 -1.46 -0.50
CA LEU A 170 7.53 -2.79 -0.46
C LEU A 170 7.20 -3.25 0.97
N GLN A 171 7.47 -2.43 1.98
CA GLN A 171 7.10 -2.75 3.35
C GLN A 171 5.58 -2.70 3.55
N TRP A 172 5.13 -3.60 4.40
CA TRP A 172 3.76 -3.63 4.91
C TRP A 172 3.84 -3.74 6.43
N PRO A 173 3.07 -2.95 7.21
CA PRO A 173 2.38 -1.72 6.80
C PRO A 173 3.35 -0.69 6.20
N PRO A 174 2.90 0.27 5.37
CA PRO A 174 3.78 1.28 4.79
C PRO A 174 4.46 2.13 5.86
N ARG A 175 5.76 2.41 5.68
CA ARG A 175 6.50 3.40 6.47
C ARG A 175 6.61 4.71 5.69
N LEU A 176 6.38 5.84 6.34
CA LEU A 176 6.48 7.16 5.70
C LEU A 176 7.60 8.00 6.33
N PRO A 177 8.34 8.80 5.53
CA PRO A 177 8.42 8.71 4.07
C PRO A 177 9.18 7.42 3.65
N ALA A 178 8.70 6.72 2.62
CA ALA A 178 9.41 5.59 2.04
C ALA A 178 10.34 6.07 0.92
N GLN A 179 11.62 5.68 0.97
CA GLN A 179 12.58 6.03 -0.07
C GLN A 179 13.32 4.80 -0.62
N PRO A 180 13.67 4.83 -1.93
CA PRO A 180 14.61 3.88 -2.51
C PRO A 180 15.98 3.99 -1.86
N MET A 181 16.61 2.85 -1.59
CA MET A 181 17.98 2.77 -1.12
C MET A 181 18.96 3.21 -2.21
N GLN A 182 20.06 3.86 -1.79
CA GLN A 182 21.17 4.17 -2.70
C GLN A 182 21.84 2.89 -3.20
N LEU A 183 22.34 2.91 -4.45
CA LEU A 183 22.86 1.71 -5.11
C LEU A 183 24.16 1.20 -4.46
N ASP A 184 24.99 2.10 -3.94
CA ASP A 184 26.21 1.76 -3.18
C ASP A 184 25.88 1.04 -1.86
N ALA A 185 24.82 1.46 -1.18
CA ALA A 185 24.34 0.83 0.05
C ALA A 185 23.73 -0.54 -0.24
N ALA A 186 22.98 -0.67 -1.35
CA ALA A 186 22.47 -1.96 -1.81
C ALA A 186 23.60 -2.92 -2.18
N ALA A 187 24.62 -2.45 -2.89
CA ALA A 187 25.81 -3.22 -3.27
C ALA A 187 26.54 -3.77 -2.04
N ARG A 188 26.77 -2.91 -1.03
CA ARG A 188 27.37 -3.31 0.26
C ARG A 188 26.56 -4.39 0.96
N ARG A 189 25.23 -4.29 0.98
CA ARG A 189 24.35 -5.29 1.61
C ARG A 189 24.29 -6.62 0.85
N LEU A 190 24.42 -6.58 -0.47
CA LEU A 190 24.46 -7.78 -1.32
C LEU A 190 25.85 -8.44 -1.41
N GLY A 191 26.90 -7.77 -0.93
CA GLY A 191 28.27 -8.24 -1.06
C GLY A 191 28.77 -8.27 -2.51
N ILE A 192 28.27 -7.39 -3.38
CA ILE A 192 28.66 -7.29 -4.80
C ILE A 192 29.04 -5.85 -5.17
N GLY A 193 29.63 -5.65 -6.35
CA GLY A 193 29.92 -4.31 -6.86
C GLY A 193 28.67 -3.52 -7.26
N GLU A 194 28.73 -2.18 -7.14
CA GLU A 194 27.63 -1.30 -7.56
C GLU A 194 27.28 -1.46 -9.05
N SER A 195 28.28 -1.70 -9.90
CA SER A 195 28.08 -2.00 -11.33
C SER A 195 27.22 -3.25 -11.54
N ALA A 196 27.40 -4.29 -10.72
CA ALA A 196 26.59 -5.50 -10.77
C ALA A 196 25.15 -5.25 -10.31
N VAL A 197 24.92 -4.41 -9.30
CA VAL A 197 23.57 -3.98 -8.90
C VAL A 197 22.90 -3.19 -10.03
N ARG A 198 23.60 -2.21 -10.62
CA ARG A 198 23.11 -1.41 -11.74
C ARG A 198 22.70 -2.29 -12.91
N GLU A 199 23.51 -3.29 -13.23
CA GLU A 199 23.23 -4.23 -14.31
C GLU A 199 21.99 -5.09 -14.04
N ARG A 200 21.86 -5.60 -12.81
CA ARG A 200 20.65 -6.33 -12.40
C ARG A 200 19.41 -5.46 -12.55
N LEU A 201 19.44 -4.23 -12.05
CA LEU A 201 18.30 -3.30 -12.14
C LEU A 201 18.03 -2.83 -13.57
N ARG A 202 19.05 -2.72 -14.43
CA ARG A 202 18.89 -2.35 -15.84
C ARG A 202 18.05 -3.36 -16.59
N HIS A 203 18.32 -4.65 -16.43
CA HIS A 203 17.49 -5.71 -17.02
C HIS A 203 16.05 -5.71 -16.49
N VAL A 204 15.88 -5.39 -15.20
CA VAL A 204 14.54 -5.24 -14.61
C VAL A 204 13.80 -4.03 -15.18
N HIS A 205 14.50 -2.92 -15.36
CA HIS A 205 13.94 -1.70 -15.95
C HIS A 205 13.52 -1.92 -17.40
N GLU A 206 14.35 -2.58 -18.20
CA GLU A 206 14.03 -2.97 -19.58
C GLU A 206 12.77 -3.85 -19.63
N ARG A 207 12.58 -4.72 -18.64
CA ARG A 207 11.37 -5.52 -18.50
C ARG A 207 10.15 -4.65 -18.18
N ALA A 208 10.26 -3.70 -17.27
CA ALA A 208 9.17 -2.76 -16.98
C ALA A 208 8.81 -1.90 -18.20
N VAL A 209 9.78 -1.51 -19.03
CA VAL A 209 9.54 -0.83 -20.32
C VAL A 209 8.69 -1.71 -21.25
N ARG A 210 9.02 -3.00 -21.37
CA ARG A 210 8.21 -3.95 -22.16
C ARG A 210 6.80 -4.17 -21.60
N LEU A 211 6.62 -3.96 -20.30
CA LEU A 211 5.33 -4.06 -19.61
C LEU A 211 4.51 -2.76 -19.64
N GLY A 212 5.00 -1.71 -20.32
CA GLY A 212 4.23 -0.48 -20.53
C GLY A 212 4.67 0.72 -19.67
N LEU A 213 5.87 0.71 -19.08
CA LEU A 213 6.42 1.91 -18.44
C LEU A 213 6.50 3.08 -19.44
N HIS A 214 5.69 4.11 -19.23
CA HIS A 214 5.50 5.22 -20.18
C HIS A 214 6.74 6.08 -20.43
N ARG A 215 7.65 6.17 -19.45
CA ARG A 215 8.89 6.96 -19.56
C ARG A 215 10.05 6.19 -18.94
N ARG A 216 11.20 6.20 -19.62
CA ARG A 216 12.44 5.71 -19.00
C ARG A 216 12.84 6.63 -17.85
N VAL A 217 12.86 6.06 -16.65
CA VAL A 217 13.26 6.72 -15.40
C VAL A 217 14.61 6.19 -14.90
N GLY A 218 15.22 6.85 -13.91
CA GLY A 218 16.45 6.37 -13.26
C GLY A 218 16.24 5.05 -12.49
N LEU A 219 17.33 4.32 -12.22
CA LEU A 219 17.27 3.01 -11.56
C LEU A 219 16.77 3.04 -10.11
N THR A 220 16.77 4.20 -9.47
CA THR A 220 16.18 4.39 -8.13
C THR A 220 14.77 4.99 -8.18
N ASN A 221 14.23 5.34 -9.35
CA ASN A 221 12.87 5.85 -9.43
C ASN A 221 11.87 4.68 -9.32
N PRO A 222 10.83 4.76 -8.47
CA PRO A 222 9.92 3.64 -8.21
C PRO A 222 8.86 3.39 -9.29
N ASP A 223 8.73 4.22 -10.33
CA ASP A 223 7.68 4.04 -11.34
C ASP A 223 7.75 2.67 -12.02
N TYR A 224 8.96 2.18 -12.27
CA TYR A 224 9.14 0.84 -12.86
C TYR A 224 8.85 -0.29 -11.87
N LEU A 225 9.02 -0.07 -10.56
CA LEU A 225 8.59 -1.01 -9.51
C LEU A 225 7.07 -1.20 -9.57
N TYR A 226 6.32 -0.10 -9.69
CA TYR A 226 4.86 -0.15 -9.69
C TYR A 226 4.31 -0.95 -10.87
N VAL A 227 4.92 -0.81 -12.05
CA VAL A 227 4.60 -1.62 -13.24
C VAL A 227 4.88 -3.11 -13.00
N LEU A 228 6.03 -3.45 -12.40
CA LEU A 228 6.37 -4.85 -12.10
C LEU A 228 5.42 -5.49 -11.10
N VAL A 229 5.04 -4.75 -10.07
CA VAL A 229 4.05 -5.20 -9.08
C VAL A 229 2.71 -5.44 -9.77
N GLN A 230 2.18 -4.47 -10.53
CA GLN A 230 0.91 -4.64 -11.28
C GLN A 230 0.91 -5.84 -12.20
N ALA A 231 2.05 -6.10 -12.86
CA ALA A 231 2.22 -7.23 -13.75
C ALA A 231 2.49 -8.57 -13.03
N GLY A 232 2.49 -8.59 -11.69
CA GLY A 232 2.61 -9.81 -10.89
C GLY A 232 4.03 -10.34 -10.74
N TYR A 233 5.07 -9.58 -11.12
CA TYR A 233 6.47 -10.01 -11.00
C TYR A 233 7.01 -9.95 -9.57
N LEU A 234 6.32 -9.24 -8.68
CA LEU A 234 6.64 -9.16 -7.26
C LEU A 234 5.41 -9.49 -6.44
N ALA A 235 5.50 -10.59 -5.68
CA ALA A 235 4.44 -10.99 -4.79
C ALA A 235 4.43 -10.12 -3.50
N PRO A 236 3.24 -9.80 -2.98
CA PRO A 236 3.09 -9.20 -1.66
C PRO A 236 3.65 -10.14 -0.58
N PRO A 237 4.16 -9.63 0.57
CA PRO A 237 4.46 -10.46 1.76
C PRO A 237 3.38 -11.54 2.08
N ALA A 238 3.67 -12.58 2.84
CA ALA A 238 2.66 -13.62 3.15
C ALA A 238 1.49 -13.11 4.03
N PHE A 239 0.28 -13.66 3.82
CA PHE A 239 -1.03 -13.19 4.33
C PHE A 239 -1.33 -13.36 5.84
N ALA A 240 -0.31 -13.61 6.66
CA ALA A 240 -0.49 -13.75 8.12
C ALA A 240 0.49 -12.91 8.95
N ALA A 241 1.53 -12.35 8.33
CA ALA A 241 2.62 -11.71 9.06
C ALA A 241 2.20 -10.43 9.81
N TYR A 242 1.08 -9.81 9.44
CA TYR A 242 0.70 -8.46 9.91
C TYR A 242 -0.69 -8.38 10.55
N ARG A 243 -1.36 -9.52 10.73
CA ARG A 243 -2.51 -9.65 11.66
C ARG A 243 -2.10 -9.35 13.10
N ARG A 244 -0.78 -9.41 13.36
CA ARG A 244 -0.14 -8.84 14.53
C ARG A 244 0.58 -7.56 14.11
N PRO A 245 0.45 -6.46 14.85
CA PRO A 245 1.19 -5.24 14.58
C PRO A 245 2.68 -5.54 14.67
N PRO A 246 3.48 -5.13 13.67
CA PRO A 246 4.92 -5.36 13.71
C PRO A 246 5.55 -4.61 14.89
N ALA A 247 6.71 -5.07 15.36
CA ALA A 247 7.33 -4.55 16.58
C ALA A 247 7.58 -3.03 16.59
N TRP A 248 7.79 -2.43 15.41
CA TRP A 248 7.99 -0.98 15.28
C TRP A 248 6.70 -0.15 15.43
N LEU A 249 5.54 -0.81 15.41
CA LEU A 249 4.22 -0.23 15.67
C LEU A 249 3.79 -0.37 17.13
N ARG A 250 4.65 -0.96 17.99
CA ARG A 250 4.42 -1.12 19.43
C ARG A 250 5.24 -0.12 20.22
#